data_AF-F2WVL1-F1
#
_entry.id   AF-F2WVL1-F1
#
_cell.length_a   1.000
_cell.length_b   1.000
_cell.length_c   1.000
_cell.angle_alpha   90.00
_cell.angle_beta   90.00
_cell.angle_gamma   90.00
#
_symmetry.space_group_name_H-M   'P 1'
#
loop_
_entity.id
_entity.type
_entity.pdbx_description
1 polymer ?
#
loop_
_entity_poly.entity_id
_entity_poly.type
_entity_poly.pdbx_seq_one_letter_code
_entity_poly.pdbx_strand_id
1 'polypeptide(L)'
;MKSWKKIQDFMLVTGFVITVDQFFDKLSLRHKQIIQQIEERSQEVTENRISQNIIQSCKTLKSGYETRTGLIQENINELTVKKNKYAEIINNPTNFDKDTVNNAEIFFKKYTQEIQECKAKLNMESKNVLEQILDIIDSNNKNKFIENISNLKKVFSEYLSTLELDQLCAISNLLIGLLITSLIINIILIFFGDFLIKYFSLEQKFPKLAIFINIRRKIINISMFYNTMFILFLSIMAIIINASYLFY
;
A
#
# COMPACT_ATOMS: atom_id res chain seq x y z
N MET A 1 3.82 -24.92 1.92
CA MET A 1 2.51 -25.62 1.93
C MET A 1 1.87 -25.75 3.31
N LYS A 2 2.62 -26.05 4.40
CA LYS A 2 2.08 -26.11 5.78
C LYS A 2 1.69 -24.77 6.42
N SER A 3 2.15 -23.63 5.89
CA SER A 3 1.76 -22.30 6.41
C SER A 3 0.40 -21.84 5.94
N TRP A 4 -0.02 -22.16 4.71
CA TRP A 4 -1.29 -21.71 4.11
C TRP A 4 -2.54 -22.23 4.83
N LYS A 5 -2.47 -23.46 5.34
CA LYS A 5 -3.59 -24.08 6.05
C LYS A 5 -3.77 -23.52 7.46
N LYS A 6 -2.66 -23.22 8.16
CA LYS A 6 -2.70 -22.50 9.45
C LYS A 6 -3.27 -21.09 9.34
N ILE A 7 -3.10 -20.45 8.18
CA ILE A 7 -3.59 -19.10 7.91
C ILE A 7 -5.11 -19.11 7.66
N GLN A 8 -5.61 -20.10 6.92
CA GLN A 8 -7.03 -20.23 6.62
C GLN A 8 -7.85 -20.59 7.89
N ASP A 9 -7.31 -21.47 8.72
CA ASP A 9 -7.94 -21.88 10.00
C ASP A 9 -7.89 -20.72 11.03
N PHE A 10 -6.85 -19.89 11.01
CA PHE A 10 -6.77 -18.68 11.83
C PHE A 10 -7.77 -17.60 11.38
N MET A 11 -8.01 -17.43 10.06
CA MET A 11 -8.97 -16.45 9.53
C MET A 11 -10.44 -16.77 9.87
N LEU A 12 -10.80 -18.04 9.93
CA LEU A 12 -12.17 -18.46 10.21
C LEU A 12 -12.52 -18.25 11.69
N VAL A 13 -11.60 -18.65 12.59
CA VAL A 13 -11.76 -18.50 14.04
C VAL A 13 -11.74 -17.03 14.46
N THR A 14 -10.88 -16.22 13.86
CA THR A 14 -10.85 -14.77 14.11
C THR A 14 -12.09 -14.06 13.54
N GLY A 15 -12.54 -14.39 12.33
CA GLY A 15 -13.74 -13.78 11.73
C GLY A 15 -15.01 -13.97 12.57
N PHE A 16 -15.17 -15.16 13.16
CA PHE A 16 -16.30 -15.46 14.02
C PHE A 16 -16.28 -14.68 15.35
N VAL A 17 -15.15 -14.70 16.06
CA VAL A 17 -15.00 -13.97 17.34
C VAL A 17 -15.21 -12.47 17.14
N ILE A 18 -14.75 -11.92 16.01
CA ILE A 18 -14.96 -10.52 15.61
C ILE A 18 -16.45 -10.19 15.38
N THR A 19 -17.28 -11.15 14.97
CA THR A 19 -18.70 -10.88 14.65
C THR A 19 -19.55 -10.72 15.91
N VAL A 20 -19.26 -11.54 16.93
CA VAL A 20 -19.93 -11.49 18.23
C VAL A 20 -19.48 -10.29 19.06
N ASP A 21 -18.18 -9.94 19.01
CA ASP A 21 -17.65 -8.71 19.63
C ASP A 21 -18.29 -7.45 19.00
N GLN A 22 -18.50 -7.43 17.68
CA GLN A 22 -19.09 -6.30 16.94
C GLN A 22 -20.56 -6.01 17.26
N PHE A 23 -21.33 -7.01 17.73
CA PHE A 23 -22.72 -6.81 18.13
C PHE A 23 -22.82 -6.02 19.44
N PHE A 24 -22.00 -6.37 20.43
CA PHE A 24 -21.92 -5.65 21.71
C PHE A 24 -21.18 -4.33 21.58
N ASP A 25 -20.16 -4.25 20.73
CA ASP A 25 -19.49 -3.00 20.37
C ASP A 25 -20.47 -2.01 19.69
N LYS A 26 -21.44 -2.45 18.87
CA LYS A 26 -22.41 -1.60 18.14
C LYS A 26 -23.24 -0.65 19.03
N LEU A 27 -23.48 -1.06 20.29
CA LEU A 27 -24.29 -0.33 21.28
C LEU A 27 -23.48 0.76 22.00
N SER A 28 -22.21 0.46 22.30
CA SER A 28 -21.18 1.40 22.77
C SER A 28 -20.70 2.34 21.63
N LEU A 29 -20.72 1.83 20.39
CA LEU A 29 -20.34 2.51 19.14
C LEU A 29 -21.21 3.73 18.86
N ARG A 30 -22.51 3.74 19.17
CA ARG A 30 -23.38 4.87 18.82
C ARG A 30 -22.99 6.19 19.52
N HIS A 31 -22.53 6.12 20.77
CA HIS A 31 -22.05 7.29 21.50
C HIS A 31 -20.64 7.71 21.05
N LYS A 32 -19.78 6.75 20.73
CA LYS A 32 -18.48 7.02 20.07
C LYS A 32 -18.65 7.55 18.65
N GLN A 33 -19.66 7.13 17.89
CA GLN A 33 -19.96 7.54 16.51
C GLN A 33 -20.34 9.02 16.40
N ILE A 34 -20.96 9.61 17.41
CA ILE A 34 -21.25 11.06 17.41
C ILE A 34 -19.97 11.87 17.62
N ILE A 35 -19.12 11.47 18.58
CA ILE A 35 -17.83 12.11 18.82
C ILE A 35 -16.88 11.88 17.62
N GLN A 36 -16.91 10.68 17.05
CA GLN A 36 -16.13 10.27 15.89
C GLN A 36 -16.66 10.90 14.58
N GLN A 37 -17.94 11.22 14.44
CA GLN A 37 -18.46 12.02 13.31
C GLN A 37 -17.99 13.48 13.38
N ILE A 38 -17.85 14.04 14.59
CA ILE A 38 -17.29 15.39 14.79
C ILE A 38 -15.79 15.37 14.48
N GLU A 39 -15.07 14.32 14.94
CA GLU A 39 -13.67 14.10 14.59
C GLU A 39 -13.46 13.81 13.09
N GLU A 40 -14.28 12.97 12.46
CA GLU A 40 -14.26 12.64 11.03
C GLU A 40 -14.58 13.85 10.16
N ARG A 41 -15.55 14.70 10.54
CA ARG A 41 -15.77 15.97 9.82
C ARG A 41 -14.61 16.94 10.02
N SER A 42 -14.02 17.00 11.22
CA SER A 42 -12.82 17.81 11.44
C SER A 42 -11.62 17.27 10.68
N GLN A 43 -11.45 15.94 10.56
CA GLN A 43 -10.38 15.28 9.83
C GLN A 43 -10.61 15.33 8.32
N GLU A 44 -11.82 15.20 7.80
CA GLU A 44 -12.17 15.40 6.38
C GLU A 44 -11.88 16.83 5.95
N VAL A 45 -12.20 17.82 6.82
CA VAL A 45 -11.82 19.22 6.63
C VAL A 45 -10.29 19.38 6.72
N THR A 46 -9.60 18.60 7.55
CA THR A 46 -8.14 18.66 7.73
C THR A 46 -7.39 17.93 6.61
N GLU A 47 -7.86 16.80 6.10
CA GLU A 47 -7.28 15.99 5.01
C GLU A 47 -7.53 16.62 3.64
N ASN A 48 -8.71 17.21 3.42
CA ASN A 48 -8.93 18.04 2.24
C ASN A 48 -8.05 19.30 2.30
N ARG A 49 -7.89 19.92 3.48
CA ARG A 49 -6.95 21.02 3.66
C ARG A 49 -5.50 20.58 3.50
N ILE A 50 -5.09 19.42 4.02
CA ILE A 50 -3.73 18.89 3.90
C ILE A 50 -3.45 18.54 2.44
N SER A 51 -4.38 17.90 1.74
CA SER A 51 -4.26 17.58 0.32
C SER A 51 -4.19 18.83 -0.54
N GLN A 52 -5.04 19.83 -0.27
CA GLN A 52 -4.98 21.13 -0.93
C GLN A 52 -3.69 21.88 -0.58
N ASN A 53 -3.21 21.83 0.66
CA ASN A 53 -1.97 22.43 1.10
C ASN A 53 -0.75 21.75 0.48
N ILE A 54 -0.75 20.42 0.31
CA ILE A 54 0.30 19.67 -0.38
C ILE A 54 0.30 20.05 -1.85
N ILE A 55 -0.87 20.04 -2.52
CA ILE A 55 -0.99 20.46 -3.92
C ILE A 55 -0.52 21.92 -4.10
N GLN A 56 -0.91 22.82 -3.20
CA GLN A 56 -0.52 24.22 -3.25
C GLN A 56 0.98 24.42 -2.95
N SER A 57 1.54 23.64 -2.02
CA SER A 57 2.98 23.63 -1.73
C SER A 57 3.77 23.10 -2.91
N CYS A 58 3.33 22.02 -3.55
CA CYS A 58 3.93 21.50 -4.78
C CYS A 58 3.84 22.50 -5.95
N LYS A 59 2.71 23.21 -6.10
CA LYS A 59 2.56 24.28 -7.11
C LYS A 59 3.48 25.47 -6.83
N THR A 60 3.63 25.86 -5.57
CA THR A 60 4.51 26.96 -5.15
C THR A 60 5.97 26.59 -5.33
N LEU A 61 6.36 25.36 -4.97
CA LEU A 61 7.68 24.79 -5.23
C LEU A 61 7.98 24.72 -6.74
N LYS A 62 7.03 24.23 -7.53
CA LYS A 62 7.16 24.16 -9.00
C LYS A 62 7.39 25.53 -9.63
N SER A 63 6.54 26.51 -9.32
CA SER A 63 6.66 27.87 -9.87
C SER A 63 7.93 28.58 -9.39
N GLY A 64 8.33 28.39 -8.14
CA GLY A 64 9.59 28.90 -7.60
C GLY A 64 10.82 28.29 -8.27
N TYR A 65 10.78 26.98 -8.56
CA TYR A 65 11.82 26.30 -9.31
C TYR A 65 11.89 26.81 -10.75
N GLU A 66 10.77 26.83 -11.48
CA GLU A 66 10.69 27.32 -12.88
C GLU A 66 11.27 28.74 -13.01
N THR A 67 10.94 29.63 -12.08
CA THR A 67 11.48 31.01 -12.04
C THR A 67 12.99 31.03 -11.85
N ARG A 68 13.52 30.30 -10.86
CA ARG A 68 14.97 30.26 -10.58
C ARG A 68 15.75 29.61 -11.71
N THR A 69 15.25 28.51 -12.26
CA THR A 69 15.89 27.84 -13.40
C THR A 69 15.82 28.69 -14.67
N GLY A 70 14.74 29.45 -14.88
CA GLY A 70 14.61 30.39 -15.98
C GLY A 70 15.69 31.47 -15.95
N LEU A 71 15.89 32.10 -14.79
CA LEU A 71 16.93 33.13 -14.59
C LEU A 71 18.35 32.56 -14.76
N ILE A 72 18.61 31.36 -14.24
CA ILE A 72 19.92 30.70 -14.41
C ILE A 72 20.15 30.36 -15.90
N GLN A 73 19.11 29.90 -16.60
CA GLN A 73 19.20 29.56 -18.02
C GLN A 73 19.42 30.80 -18.88
N GLU A 74 18.75 31.91 -18.57
CA GLU A 74 18.95 33.21 -19.22
C GLU A 74 20.39 33.70 -19.05
N ASN A 75 20.92 33.66 -17.82
CA ASN A 75 22.32 33.99 -17.54
C ASN A 75 23.30 33.09 -18.33
N ILE A 76 23.04 31.78 -18.41
CA ILE A 76 23.84 30.86 -19.21
C ILE A 76 23.82 31.27 -20.70
N ASN A 77 22.65 31.63 -21.23
CA ASN A 77 22.50 32.05 -22.62
C ASN A 77 23.29 33.35 -22.89
N GLU A 78 23.16 34.37 -22.03
CA GLU A 78 23.92 35.61 -22.15
C GLU A 78 25.43 35.39 -22.10
N LEU A 79 25.90 34.59 -21.14
CA LEU A 79 27.31 34.25 -20.99
C LEU A 79 27.82 33.46 -22.20
N THR A 80 26.99 32.60 -22.78
CA THR A 80 27.31 31.85 -23.99
C THR A 80 27.47 32.77 -25.19
N VAL A 81 26.59 33.76 -25.35
CA VAL A 81 26.71 34.79 -26.41
C VAL A 81 28.02 35.58 -26.24
N LYS A 82 28.31 36.06 -25.01
CA LYS A 82 29.56 36.78 -24.70
C LYS A 82 30.78 35.90 -24.99
N LYS A 83 30.78 34.65 -24.54
CA LYS A 83 31.85 33.67 -24.80
C LYS A 83 32.09 33.49 -26.30
N ASN A 84 31.04 33.29 -27.09
CA ASN A 84 31.14 33.07 -28.53
C ASN A 84 31.75 34.28 -29.25
N LYS A 85 31.41 35.49 -28.83
CA LYS A 85 32.02 36.73 -29.35
C LYS A 85 33.54 36.76 -29.15
N TYR A 86 34.04 36.35 -27.98
CA TYR A 86 35.49 36.28 -27.74
C TYR A 86 36.16 35.10 -28.45
N ALA A 87 35.45 33.99 -28.62
CA ALA A 87 35.94 32.85 -29.41
C ALA A 87 36.23 33.24 -30.87
N GLU A 88 35.39 34.09 -31.46
CA GLU A 88 35.57 34.58 -32.83
C GLU A 88 36.84 35.42 -32.98
N ILE A 89 37.16 36.25 -31.98
CA ILE A 89 38.40 37.06 -31.94
C ILE A 89 39.64 36.15 -31.82
N ILE A 90 39.57 35.13 -30.96
CA ILE A 90 40.66 34.16 -30.74
C ILE A 90 40.91 33.32 -32.00
N ASN A 91 39.85 32.91 -32.70
CA ASN A 91 39.95 32.08 -33.90
C ASN A 91 40.41 32.85 -35.15
N ASN A 92 40.33 34.19 -35.15
CA ASN A 92 40.72 35.05 -36.27
C ASN A 92 41.79 36.10 -35.86
N PRO A 93 42.97 35.68 -35.36
CA PRO A 93 43.93 36.59 -34.72
C PRO A 93 44.60 37.57 -35.69
N THR A 94 44.61 37.28 -37.00
CA THR A 94 45.26 38.13 -38.02
C THR A 94 44.64 39.52 -38.17
N ASN A 95 43.42 39.71 -37.67
CA ASN A 95 42.68 40.98 -37.77
C ASN A 95 42.78 41.84 -36.49
N PHE A 96 43.50 41.38 -35.47
CA PHE A 96 43.55 42.02 -34.16
C PHE A 96 44.99 42.10 -33.65
N ASP A 97 45.30 43.11 -32.86
CA ASP A 97 46.61 43.21 -32.21
C ASP A 97 46.75 42.14 -31.10
N LYS A 98 48.00 41.84 -30.76
CA LYS A 98 48.36 40.78 -29.82
C LYS A 98 47.76 40.99 -28.41
N ASP A 99 47.63 42.25 -27.97
CA ASP A 99 47.09 42.57 -26.65
C ASP A 99 45.57 42.35 -26.63
N THR A 100 44.87 42.69 -27.72
CA THR A 100 43.44 42.39 -27.91
C THR A 100 43.15 40.89 -27.88
N VAL A 101 43.96 40.08 -28.58
CA VAL A 101 43.81 38.61 -28.58
C VAL A 101 44.06 38.03 -27.18
N ASN A 102 45.11 38.47 -26.50
CA ASN A 102 45.44 38.01 -25.15
C ASN A 102 44.33 38.37 -24.13
N ASN A 103 43.78 39.58 -24.22
CA ASN A 103 42.61 39.99 -23.42
C ASN A 103 41.38 39.12 -23.74
N ALA A 104 41.13 38.80 -25.01
CA ALA A 104 40.02 37.94 -25.42
C ALA A 104 40.14 36.52 -24.82
N GLU A 105 41.34 35.94 -24.76
CA GLU A 105 41.57 34.65 -24.10
C GLU A 105 41.26 34.69 -22.60
N ILE A 106 41.67 35.76 -21.90
CA ILE A 106 41.38 35.96 -20.47
C ILE A 106 39.86 36.02 -20.25
N PHE A 107 39.14 36.80 -21.05
CA PHE A 107 37.68 36.90 -20.96
C PHE A 107 36.98 35.59 -21.33
N PHE A 108 37.44 34.89 -22.37
CA PHE A 108 36.89 33.60 -22.78
C PHE A 108 37.00 32.54 -21.67
N LYS A 109 38.16 32.50 -20.99
CA LYS A 109 38.40 31.60 -19.85
C LYS A 109 37.49 31.97 -18.67
N LYS A 110 37.40 33.25 -18.33
CA LYS A 110 36.51 33.78 -17.28
C LYS A 110 35.05 33.36 -17.52
N TYR A 111 34.51 33.61 -18.71
CA TYR A 111 33.11 33.26 -19.02
C TYR A 111 32.87 31.75 -19.07
N THR A 112 33.85 30.96 -19.50
CA THR A 112 33.74 29.49 -19.46
C THR A 112 33.63 28.98 -18.02
N GLN A 113 34.39 29.56 -17.09
CA GLN A 113 34.30 29.23 -15.68
C GLN A 113 32.95 29.65 -15.08
N GLU A 114 32.48 30.87 -15.35
CA GLU A 114 31.17 31.36 -14.88
C GLU A 114 30.00 30.48 -15.38
N ILE A 115 30.06 29.99 -16.63
CA ILE A 115 29.05 29.04 -17.17
C ILE A 115 29.10 27.70 -16.42
N GLN A 116 30.29 27.18 -16.10
CA GLN A 116 30.43 25.93 -15.35
C GLN A 116 29.86 26.08 -13.93
N GLU A 117 30.11 27.20 -13.27
CA GLU A 117 29.54 27.52 -11.95
C GLU A 117 28.01 27.64 -12.01
N CYS A 118 27.44 28.25 -13.04
CA CYS A 118 26.00 28.32 -13.23
C CYS A 118 25.37 26.94 -13.45
N LYS A 119 26.01 26.07 -14.24
CA LYS A 119 25.55 24.69 -14.45
C LYS A 119 25.62 23.85 -13.17
N ALA A 120 26.66 24.04 -12.35
CA ALA A 120 26.78 23.37 -11.06
C ALA A 120 25.65 23.80 -10.09
N LYS A 121 25.34 25.11 -10.03
CA LYS A 121 24.22 25.63 -9.24
C LYS A 121 22.87 25.06 -9.70
N LEU A 122 22.63 24.95 -11.00
CA LEU A 122 21.41 24.38 -11.56
C LEU A 122 21.22 22.90 -11.16
N ASN A 123 22.28 22.11 -11.23
CA ASN A 123 22.26 20.70 -10.85
C ASN A 123 22.00 20.51 -9.35
N MET A 124 22.58 21.37 -8.52
CA MET A 124 22.38 21.34 -7.08
C MET A 124 20.92 21.69 -6.70
N GLU A 125 20.35 22.73 -7.31
CA GLU A 125 18.94 23.07 -7.05
C GLU A 125 17.97 22.00 -7.52
N SER A 126 18.26 21.33 -8.65
CA SER A 126 17.43 20.23 -9.14
C SER A 126 17.44 19.03 -8.19
N LYS A 127 18.58 18.74 -7.55
CA LYS A 127 18.69 17.68 -6.53
C LYS A 127 17.93 18.04 -5.25
N ASN A 128 18.07 19.28 -4.78
CA ASN A 128 17.39 19.76 -3.57
C ASN A 128 15.86 19.67 -3.70
N VAL A 129 15.31 20.02 -4.87
CA VAL A 129 13.86 19.91 -5.11
C VAL A 129 13.40 18.45 -5.18
N LEU A 130 14.21 17.57 -5.77
CA LEU A 130 13.89 16.14 -5.83
C LEU A 130 13.87 15.52 -4.42
N GLU A 131 14.83 15.84 -3.56
CA GLU A 131 14.87 15.38 -2.17
C GLU A 131 13.66 15.89 -1.38
N GLN A 132 13.29 17.17 -1.53
CA GLN A 132 12.08 17.71 -0.89
C GLN A 132 10.79 17.03 -1.36
N ILE A 133 10.70 16.63 -2.63
CA ILE A 133 9.55 15.88 -3.15
C ILE A 133 9.54 14.45 -2.59
N LEU A 134 10.69 13.80 -2.49
CA LEU A 134 10.80 12.44 -1.94
C LEU A 134 10.45 12.42 -0.44
N ASP A 135 10.86 13.42 0.34
CA ASP A 135 10.49 13.54 1.75
C ASP A 135 8.96 13.72 1.96
N ILE A 136 8.30 14.43 1.03
CA ILE A 136 6.83 14.58 1.02
C ILE A 136 6.12 13.26 0.64
N ILE A 137 6.77 12.40 -0.15
CA ILE A 137 6.19 11.13 -0.63
C ILE A 137 6.45 9.97 0.35
N ASP A 138 7.67 9.84 0.87
CA ASP A 138 8.09 8.73 1.74
C ASP A 138 7.45 8.79 3.13
N SER A 139 7.01 9.97 3.56
CA SER A 139 6.18 10.11 4.77
C SER A 139 4.79 9.45 4.66
N ASN A 140 4.33 9.02 3.47
CA ASN A 140 2.94 8.61 3.22
C ASN A 140 2.68 7.14 2.77
N ASN A 141 3.68 6.30 2.46
CA ASN A 141 3.44 5.09 1.63
C ASN A 141 3.30 3.71 2.34
N LYS A 142 3.42 3.59 3.67
CA LYS A 142 3.30 2.29 4.38
C LYS A 142 1.85 1.80 4.63
N ASN A 143 0.81 2.58 4.33
CA ASN A 143 -0.57 2.31 4.80
C ASN A 143 -1.53 1.64 3.78
N LYS A 144 -1.18 1.57 2.49
CA LYS A 144 -2.17 1.26 1.41
C LYS A 144 -2.83 -0.13 1.46
N PHE A 145 -2.16 -1.18 1.93
CA PHE A 145 -2.79 -2.52 1.99
C PHE A 145 -3.77 -2.66 3.16
N ILE A 146 -3.41 -2.13 4.32
CA ILE A 146 -4.28 -2.09 5.51
C ILE A 146 -5.46 -1.14 5.25
N GLU A 147 -5.20 -0.02 4.59
CA GLU A 147 -6.21 0.94 4.14
C GLU A 147 -7.20 0.31 3.15
N ASN A 148 -6.73 -0.51 2.20
CA ASN A 148 -7.62 -1.23 1.28
C ASN A 148 -8.50 -2.27 1.97
N ILE A 149 -7.99 -3.00 2.98
CA ILE A 149 -8.78 -3.93 3.78
C ILE A 149 -9.79 -3.18 4.66
N SER A 150 -9.39 -2.04 5.22
CA SER A 150 -10.26 -1.15 5.98
C SER A 150 -11.39 -0.59 5.11
N ASN A 151 -11.07 -0.17 3.88
CA ASN A 151 -12.03 0.32 2.90
C ASN A 151 -13.02 -0.76 2.49
N LEU A 152 -12.57 -2.01 2.29
CA LEU A 152 -13.46 -3.13 1.96
C LEU A 152 -14.39 -3.47 3.14
N LYS A 153 -13.89 -3.44 4.38
CA LYS A 153 -14.72 -3.57 5.58
C LYS A 153 -15.77 -2.45 5.67
N LYS A 154 -15.38 -1.21 5.36
CA LYS A 154 -16.29 -0.04 5.38
C LYS A 154 -17.41 -0.19 4.35
N VAL A 155 -17.09 -0.51 3.11
CA VAL A 155 -18.08 -0.72 2.03
C VAL A 155 -19.02 -1.89 2.36
N PHE A 156 -18.49 -2.99 2.88
CA PHE A 156 -19.31 -4.14 3.27
C PHE A 156 -20.23 -3.83 4.45
N SER A 157 -19.74 -3.07 5.45
CA SER A 157 -20.54 -2.63 6.58
C SER A 157 -21.67 -1.67 6.17
N GLU A 158 -21.40 -0.81 5.20
CA GLU A 158 -22.40 0.13 4.68
C GLU A 158 -23.50 -0.63 3.93
N TYR A 159 -23.13 -1.59 3.07
CA TYR A 159 -24.09 -2.49 2.41
C TYR A 159 -24.97 -3.25 3.42
N LEU A 160 -24.35 -3.85 4.46
CA LEU A 160 -25.08 -4.55 5.52
C LEU A 160 -26.05 -3.65 6.30
N SER A 161 -25.78 -2.35 6.39
CA SER A 161 -26.66 -1.39 7.07
C SER A 161 -27.93 -1.04 6.29
N THR A 162 -27.93 -1.29 4.97
CA THR A 162 -29.09 -1.02 4.09
C THR A 162 -30.08 -2.18 4.01
N LEU A 163 -29.72 -3.35 4.53
CA LEU A 163 -30.49 -4.58 4.41
C LEU A 163 -31.53 -4.68 5.54
N GLU A 164 -32.70 -5.20 5.20
CA GLU A 164 -33.75 -5.53 6.18
C GLU A 164 -33.34 -6.73 7.04
N LEU A 165 -33.99 -6.92 8.18
CA LEU A 165 -33.64 -7.95 9.17
C LEU A 165 -33.68 -9.36 8.56
N ASP A 166 -34.71 -9.65 7.77
CA ASP A 166 -34.88 -10.93 7.06
C ASP A 166 -33.72 -11.19 6.10
N GLN A 167 -33.30 -10.16 5.38
CA GLN A 167 -32.19 -10.21 4.43
C GLN A 167 -30.86 -10.40 5.15
N LEU A 168 -30.67 -9.73 6.29
CA LEU A 168 -29.48 -9.89 7.14
C LEU A 168 -29.38 -11.32 7.70
N CYS A 169 -30.50 -11.89 8.13
CA CYS A 169 -30.58 -13.27 8.62
C CYS A 169 -30.25 -14.27 7.50
N ALA A 170 -30.82 -14.08 6.31
CA ALA A 170 -30.53 -14.91 5.14
C ALA A 170 -29.05 -14.85 4.74
N ILE A 171 -28.45 -13.65 4.69
CA ILE A 171 -27.03 -13.47 4.38
C ILE A 171 -26.14 -14.13 5.45
N SER A 172 -26.48 -13.99 6.73
CA SER A 172 -25.71 -14.59 7.83
C SER A 172 -25.73 -16.11 7.75
N ASN A 173 -26.89 -16.72 7.50
CA ASN A 173 -27.01 -18.17 7.29
C ASN A 173 -26.25 -18.64 6.05
N LEU A 174 -26.31 -17.88 4.95
CA LEU A 174 -25.57 -18.18 3.72
C LEU A 174 -24.06 -18.17 3.98
N LEU A 175 -23.55 -17.16 4.68
CA LEU A 175 -22.14 -17.08 5.05
C LEU A 175 -21.72 -18.24 5.95
N ILE A 176 -22.48 -18.54 7.00
CA ILE A 176 -22.20 -19.68 7.88
C ILE A 176 -22.19 -21.00 7.08
N GLY A 177 -23.15 -21.19 6.18
CA GLY A 177 -23.22 -22.35 5.28
C GLY A 177 -22.00 -22.48 4.38
N LEU A 178 -21.52 -21.37 3.79
CA LEU A 178 -20.28 -21.35 3.00
C LEU A 178 -19.06 -21.72 3.84
N LEU A 179 -18.96 -21.21 5.07
CA LEU A 179 -17.86 -21.52 5.98
C LEU A 179 -17.86 -23.00 6.37
N ILE A 180 -19.02 -23.55 6.75
CA ILE A 180 -19.17 -24.98 7.06
C ILE A 180 -18.78 -25.84 5.85
N THR A 181 -19.26 -25.48 4.66
CA THR A 181 -18.94 -26.19 3.41
C THR A 181 -17.43 -26.19 3.13
N SER A 182 -16.76 -25.04 3.32
CA SER A 182 -15.30 -24.92 3.18
C SER A 182 -14.55 -25.83 4.16
N LEU A 183 -14.99 -25.91 5.41
CA LEU A 183 -14.40 -26.80 6.42
C LEU A 183 -14.60 -28.27 6.07
N ILE A 184 -15.78 -28.65 5.57
CA ILE A 184 -16.09 -30.01 5.12
C ILE A 184 -15.18 -30.38 3.93
N ILE A 185 -15.05 -29.52 2.92
CA ILE A 185 -14.12 -29.74 1.79
C ILE A 185 -12.69 -29.94 2.32
N ASN A 186 -12.27 -29.13 3.29
CA ASN A 186 -10.95 -29.26 3.91
C ASN A 186 -10.72 -30.60 4.61
N ILE A 187 -11.76 -31.15 5.26
CA ILE A 187 -11.75 -32.48 5.87
C ILE A 187 -11.70 -33.56 4.79
N ILE A 188 -12.51 -33.43 3.72
CA ILE A 188 -12.50 -34.37 2.58
C ILE A 188 -11.10 -34.43 1.95
N LEU A 189 -10.48 -33.28 1.67
CA LEU A 189 -9.12 -33.21 1.10
C LEU A 189 -8.06 -33.82 2.02
N ILE A 190 -8.25 -33.76 3.32
CA ILE A 190 -7.39 -34.45 4.31
C ILE A 190 -7.50 -35.97 4.12
N PHE A 191 -8.72 -36.51 4.13
CA PHE A 191 -8.95 -37.95 4.00
C PHE A 191 -8.47 -38.49 2.65
N PHE A 192 -8.79 -37.79 1.56
CA PHE A 192 -8.30 -38.16 0.23
C PHE A 192 -6.78 -38.09 0.14
N GLY A 193 -6.16 -37.08 0.74
CA GLY A 193 -4.70 -36.96 0.77
C GLY A 193 -4.02 -38.14 1.47
N ASP A 194 -4.57 -38.60 2.59
CA ASP A 194 -4.04 -39.77 3.31
C ASP A 194 -4.32 -41.08 2.56
N PHE A 195 -5.50 -41.20 1.94
CA PHE A 195 -5.83 -42.33 1.09
C PHE A 195 -4.85 -42.47 -0.09
N LEU A 196 -4.57 -41.38 -0.80
CA LEU A 196 -3.62 -41.33 -1.92
C LEU A 196 -2.20 -41.76 -1.49
N ILE A 197 -1.73 -41.31 -0.33
CA ILE A 197 -0.40 -41.67 0.19
C ILE A 197 -0.31 -43.17 0.46
N LYS A 198 -1.35 -43.76 1.05
CA LYS A 198 -1.41 -45.20 1.34
C LYS A 198 -1.54 -46.01 0.05
N TYR A 199 -2.41 -45.59 -0.87
CA TYR A 199 -2.68 -46.30 -2.13
C TYR A 199 -1.41 -46.43 -3.00
N PHE A 200 -0.61 -45.36 -3.09
CA PHE A 200 0.62 -45.36 -3.88
C PHE A 200 1.86 -45.84 -3.11
N SER A 201 1.73 -46.27 -1.86
CA SER A 201 2.85 -46.67 -0.99
C SER A 201 4.01 -45.66 -0.99
N LEU A 202 3.69 -44.35 -1.02
CA LEU A 202 4.69 -43.29 -1.21
C LEU A 202 5.75 -43.26 -0.10
N GLU A 203 5.40 -43.74 1.09
CA GLU A 203 6.32 -43.86 2.22
C GLU A 203 7.44 -44.89 1.96
N GLN A 204 7.13 -46.00 1.28
CA GLN A 204 8.10 -47.02 0.91
C GLN A 204 8.93 -46.59 -0.30
N LYS A 205 8.27 -45.95 -1.28
CA LYS A 205 8.92 -45.54 -2.53
C LYS A 205 9.87 -44.35 -2.35
N PHE A 206 9.59 -43.45 -1.40
CA PHE A 206 10.39 -42.26 -1.14
C PHE A 206 10.69 -42.08 0.37
N PRO A 207 11.70 -42.79 0.91
CA PRO A 207 11.97 -42.83 2.35
C PRO A 207 12.37 -41.47 2.93
N LYS A 208 13.05 -40.60 2.16
CA LYS A 208 13.35 -39.22 2.58
C LYS A 208 12.07 -38.38 2.74
N LEU A 209 11.03 -38.70 1.98
CA LEU A 209 9.72 -38.01 2.04
C LEU A 209 8.84 -38.54 3.17
N ALA A 210 9.10 -39.77 3.65
CA ALA A 210 8.34 -40.40 4.73
C ALA A 210 8.37 -39.59 6.03
N ILE A 211 9.50 -38.96 6.36
CA ILE A 211 9.61 -38.07 7.53
C ILE A 211 8.66 -36.86 7.40
N PHE A 212 8.62 -36.23 6.22
CA PHE A 212 7.74 -35.10 5.97
C PHE A 212 6.25 -35.50 6.02
N ILE A 213 5.92 -36.67 5.48
CA ILE A 213 4.58 -37.28 5.52
C ILE A 213 4.15 -37.53 6.97
N ASN A 214 5.02 -38.09 7.81
CA ASN A 214 4.71 -38.33 9.22
C ASN A 214 4.45 -37.04 10.01
N ILE A 215 5.26 -36.00 9.81
CA ILE A 215 5.01 -34.69 10.45
C ILE A 215 3.71 -34.07 9.90
N ARG A 216 3.43 -34.25 8.60
CA ARG A 216 2.18 -33.77 7.99
C ARG A 216 0.97 -34.47 8.62
N ARG A 217 1.02 -35.78 8.82
CA ARG A 217 -0.06 -36.58 9.44
C ARG A 217 -0.39 -36.10 10.86
N LYS A 218 0.63 -35.77 11.67
CA LYS A 218 0.43 -35.16 13.00
C LYS A 218 -0.30 -33.82 12.95
N ILE A 219 0.07 -32.95 12.00
CA ILE A 219 -0.59 -31.64 11.82
C ILE A 219 -2.02 -31.80 11.30
N ILE A 220 -2.24 -32.77 10.41
CA ILE A 220 -3.55 -33.08 9.85
C ILE A 220 -4.54 -33.50 10.95
N ASN A 221 -4.15 -34.39 11.85
CA ASN A 221 -5.03 -34.85 12.93
C ASN A 221 -5.46 -33.67 13.84
N ILE A 222 -4.53 -32.75 14.12
CA ILE A 222 -4.82 -31.55 14.90
C ILE A 222 -5.78 -30.63 14.13
N SER A 223 -5.50 -30.34 12.85
CA SER A 223 -6.39 -29.53 12.00
C SER A 223 -7.78 -30.15 11.85
N MET A 224 -7.90 -31.47 11.77
CA MET A 224 -9.19 -32.16 11.69
C MET A 224 -10.01 -31.94 12.96
N PHE A 225 -9.39 -32.07 14.13
CA PHE A 225 -10.06 -31.79 15.41
C PHE A 225 -10.56 -30.33 15.48
N TYR A 226 -9.72 -29.37 15.11
CA TYR A 226 -10.12 -27.95 15.08
C TYR A 226 -11.25 -27.68 14.09
N ASN A 227 -11.20 -28.24 12.88
CA ASN A 227 -12.25 -28.06 11.88
C ASN A 227 -13.59 -28.63 12.36
N THR A 228 -13.59 -29.81 12.99
CA THR A 228 -14.80 -30.41 13.57
C THR A 228 -15.37 -29.55 14.69
N MET A 229 -14.53 -29.07 15.60
CA MET A 229 -14.96 -28.16 16.69
C MET A 229 -15.52 -26.85 16.13
N PHE A 230 -14.91 -26.32 15.08
CA PHE A 230 -15.35 -25.08 14.45
C PHE A 230 -16.68 -25.25 13.70
N ILE A 231 -16.91 -26.39 13.05
CA ILE A 231 -18.21 -26.73 12.45
C ILE A 231 -19.30 -26.79 13.52
N LEU A 232 -19.06 -27.47 14.65
CA LEU A 232 -20.02 -27.55 15.76
C LEU A 232 -20.38 -26.16 16.28
N PHE A 233 -19.37 -25.33 16.48
CA PHE A 233 -19.54 -23.96 16.96
C PHE A 233 -20.32 -23.07 15.98
N LEU A 234 -19.99 -23.10 14.69
CA LEU A 234 -20.74 -22.40 13.64
C LEU A 234 -22.21 -22.88 13.58
N SER A 235 -22.45 -24.18 13.78
CA SER A 235 -23.80 -24.75 13.79
C SER A 235 -24.62 -24.25 14.97
N ILE A 236 -24.03 -24.17 16.17
CA ILE A 236 -24.68 -23.58 17.35
C ILE A 236 -25.04 -22.12 17.08
N MET A 237 -24.18 -21.39 16.40
CA MET A 237 -24.38 -19.96 16.13
C MET A 237 -25.45 -19.72 15.09
N ALA A 238 -25.55 -20.56 14.06
CA ALA A 238 -26.70 -20.56 13.16
C ALA A 238 -28.01 -20.83 13.93
N ILE A 239 -28.02 -21.77 14.88
CA ILE A 239 -29.20 -22.04 15.72
C ILE A 239 -29.57 -20.81 16.54
N ILE A 240 -28.60 -20.13 17.17
CA ILE A 240 -28.85 -18.91 17.96
C ILE A 240 -29.42 -17.80 17.09
N ILE A 241 -28.85 -17.55 15.91
CA ILE A 241 -29.34 -16.52 14.97
C ILE A 241 -30.79 -16.84 14.56
N ASN A 242 -31.07 -18.07 14.16
CA ASN A 242 -32.41 -18.49 13.74
C ASN A 242 -33.42 -18.43 14.90
N ALA A 243 -33.03 -18.81 16.11
CA ALA A 243 -33.87 -18.68 17.30
C ALA A 243 -34.16 -17.20 17.62
N SER A 244 -33.14 -16.34 17.55
CA SER A 244 -33.30 -14.90 17.80
C SER A 244 -34.24 -14.24 16.79
N TYR A 245 -34.20 -14.69 15.54
CA TYR A 245 -35.12 -14.26 14.49
C TYR A 245 -36.56 -14.73 14.74
N LEU A 246 -36.75 -15.98 15.18
CA LEU A 246 -38.07 -16.55 15.41
C LEU A 246 -38.84 -15.87 16.57
N PHE A 247 -38.12 -15.39 17.59
CA PHE A 247 -38.70 -14.75 18.77
C PHE A 247 -38.78 -13.23 18.69
N TYR A 248 -38.32 -12.62 17.60
CA TYR A 248 -38.44 -11.20 17.31
C TYR A 248 -39.65 -10.94 16.40
#